data_AF-A0A7Y3FPN9-F1
#
_entry.id   AF-A0A7Y3FPN9-F1
#
_cell.length_a   1.000
_cell.length_b   1.000
_cell.length_c   1.000
_cell.angle_alpha   90.00
_cell.angle_beta   90.00
_cell.angle_gamma   90.00
#
_symmetry.space_group_name_H-M   'P 1'
#
loop_
_entity.id
_entity.type
_entity.pdbx_description
1 polymer ?
#
loop_
_entity_poly.entity_id
_entity_poly.type
_entity_poly.pdbx_seq_one_letter_code
_entity_poly.pdbx_strand_id
1 'polypeptide(L)' 'MKKTLSILAMMALAACGGDVDDEGRTAADTLTRAQKDSIVADLPIPGAGAVGAAMRSRDRANERTAVHDSIG' A
#
# COMPACT_ATOMS: atom_id res chain seq x y z
N MET A 1 -3.02 31.08 10.46
CA MET A 1 -2.31 30.41 9.35
C MET A 1 -1.70 29.06 9.71
N LYS A 2 -1.35 28.79 10.99
CA LYS A 2 -0.84 27.46 11.41
C LYS A 2 -1.93 26.37 11.52
N LYS A 3 -3.16 26.75 11.90
CA LYS A 3 -4.31 25.83 12.05
C LYS A 3 -4.82 25.26 10.72
N THR A 4 -4.72 26.03 9.63
CA THR A 4 -5.17 25.61 8.29
C THR A 4 -4.26 24.57 7.66
N LEU A 5 -2.96 24.59 7.99
CA LEU A 5 -1.98 23.62 7.49
C LEU A 5 -2.21 22.21 8.07
N SER A 6 -2.68 22.13 9.32
CA SER A 6 -2.95 20.85 10.00
C SER A 6 -4.17 20.10 9.43
N ILE A 7 -5.16 20.83 8.94
CA ILE A 7 -6.39 20.24 8.36
C ILE A 7 -6.09 19.66 6.96
N LEU A 8 -5.27 20.36 6.17
CA LEU A 8 -4.87 19.91 4.85
C LEU A 8 -4.02 18.63 4.91
N ALA A 9 -3.14 18.53 5.92
CA ALA A 9 -2.35 17.32 6.16
C ALA A 9 -3.23 16.11 6.51
N MET A 10 -4.29 16.29 7.31
CA MET A 10 -5.18 15.18 7.67
C MET A 10 -6.05 14.71 6.50
N MET A 11 -6.50 15.61 5.62
CA MET A 11 -7.24 15.24 4.41
C MET A 11 -6.38 14.43 3.42
N ALA A 12 -5.08 14.72 3.34
CA ALA A 12 -4.16 13.98 2.47
C ALA A 12 -3.96 12.52 2.92
N LEU A 13 -4.03 12.25 4.23
CA LEU A 13 -3.96 10.87 4.75
C LEU A 13 -5.25 10.08 4.50
N ALA A 14 -6.42 10.74 4.58
CA ALA A 14 -7.71 10.07 4.35
C ALA A 14 -7.95 9.72 2.87
N ALA A 15 -7.36 10.47 1.94
CA ALA A 15 -7.48 10.20 0.50
C ALA A 15 -6.59 9.04 0.01
N CYS A 16 -5.64 8.55 0.83
CA CYS A 16 -4.71 7.49 0.47
C CYS A 16 -5.15 6.08 0.93
N GLY A 17 -6.40 5.93 1.38
CA GLY A 17 -6.91 4.68 1.96
C GLY A 17 -8.21 4.17 1.33
N GLY A 18 -8.39 4.39 0.03
CA GLY A 18 -9.57 3.95 -0.71
C GLY A 18 -9.22 2.85 -1.72
N ASP A 19 -9.15 1.61 -1.28
CA ASP A 19 -9.20 0.46 -2.18
C ASP A 19 -10.64 0.31 -2.68
N VAL A 20 -10.88 0.68 -3.94
CA VAL A 20 -12.14 0.37 -4.63
C VAL A 20 -11.97 -1.03 -5.21
N ASP A 21 -12.61 -2.01 -4.59
CA ASP A 21 -12.65 -3.39 -5.09
C ASP A 21 -13.50 -3.46 -6.36
N ASP A 22 -12.85 -3.70 -7.50
CA ASP A 22 -13.47 -4.02 -8.78
C ASP A 22 -13.85 -5.51 -8.77
N GLU A 23 -15.01 -5.82 -8.18
CA GLU A 23 -15.66 -7.14 -8.27
C GLU A 23 -15.97 -7.46 -9.74
N GLY A 24 -15.11 -8.22 -10.43
CA GLY A 24 -15.52 -8.82 -11.70
C GLY A 24 -14.46 -9.16 -12.75
N ARG A 25 -13.30 -9.75 -12.40
CA ARG A 25 -12.39 -10.31 -13.42
C ARG A 25 -11.93 -11.73 -13.08
N THR A 26 -12.31 -12.65 -13.98
CA THR A 26 -12.05 -14.09 -14.09
C THR A 26 -10.72 -14.59 -13.48
N ALA A 27 -10.83 -15.52 -12.54
CA ALA A 27 -9.77 -16.01 -11.65
C ALA A 27 -8.61 -16.84 -12.28
N ALA A 28 -8.47 -16.86 -13.61
CA ALA A 28 -7.46 -17.69 -14.29
C ALA A 28 -6.27 -16.90 -14.88
N ASP A 29 -6.40 -15.58 -15.03
CA ASP A 29 -5.35 -14.70 -15.59
C ASP A 29 -5.08 -13.47 -14.69
N THR A 30 -5.58 -13.51 -13.46
CA THR A 30 -5.51 -12.38 -12.54
C THR A 30 -4.30 -12.48 -11.65
N LEU A 31 -3.34 -11.59 -11.89
CA LEU A 31 -2.31 -11.29 -10.91
C LEU A 31 -2.94 -10.91 -9.57
N THR A 32 -2.38 -11.45 -8.49
CA THR A 32 -2.72 -11.02 -7.14
C THR A 32 -2.41 -9.53 -6.98
N ARG A 33 -3.10 -8.86 -6.05
CA ARG A 33 -2.87 -7.43 -5.79
C ARG A 33 -1.39 -7.15 -5.47
N ALA A 34 -0.76 -8.00 -4.67
CA ALA A 34 0.68 -7.89 -4.37
C ALA A 34 1.57 -8.02 -5.62
N GLN A 35 1.23 -8.91 -6.56
CA GLN A 35 1.96 -9.02 -7.83
C GLN A 35 1.76 -7.76 -8.69
N LYS A 36 0.53 -7.23 -8.76
CA LYS A 36 0.26 -5.97 -9.47
C LYS A 36 1.07 -4.82 -8.88
N ASP A 37 1.08 -4.69 -7.56
CA ASP A 37 1.83 -3.64 -6.85
C ASP A 37 3.34 -3.76 -7.07
N SER A 38 3.86 -4.99 -7.15
CA SER A 38 5.28 -5.21 -7.48
C SER A 38 5.64 -4.73 -8.89
N ILE A 39 4.77 -4.98 -9.87
CA ILE A 39 4.96 -4.46 -11.23
C ILE A 39 4.88 -2.94 -11.23
N VAL A 40 3.91 -2.36 -10.52
CA VAL A 40 3.76 -0.90 -10.44
C VAL A 40 4.97 -0.24 -9.80
N ALA A 41 5.57 -0.85 -8.78
CA ALA A 41 6.75 -0.33 -8.11
C ALA A 41 7.98 -0.20 -9.02
N ASP A 42 8.06 -1.03 -10.07
CA ASP A 42 9.18 -1.06 -11.03
C ASP A 42 8.94 -0.17 -12.27
N LEU A 43 7.74 0.39 -12.43
CA LEU A 43 7.42 1.26 -13.57
C LEU A 43 8.11 2.63 -13.43
N PRO A 44 8.58 3.23 -14.53
CA PRO A 44 9.17 4.57 -14.55
C PRO A 44 8.10 5.68 -14.53
N ILE A 45 7.08 5.53 -13.68
CA ILE A 45 5.99 6.50 -13.52
C ILE A 45 6.13 7.26 -12.18
N PRO A 46 5.77 8.56 -12.13
CA PRO A 46 5.77 9.31 -10.88
C PRO A 46 4.92 8.61 -9.81
N GLY A 47 5.49 8.40 -8.62
CA GLY A 47 4.80 7.75 -7.51
C GLY A 47 4.98 6.23 -7.40
N ALA A 48 5.50 5.53 -8.42
CA ALA A 48 5.80 4.09 -8.36
C ALA A 48 6.69 3.71 -7.16
N GLY A 49 7.71 4.52 -6.88
CA GLY A 49 8.60 4.31 -5.74
C GLY A 49 7.89 4.35 -4.38
N ALA A 50 6.76 5.07 -4.26
CA ALA A 50 5.96 5.10 -3.04
C ALA A 50 5.22 3.77 -2.82
N VAL A 51 4.76 3.10 -3.89
CA VAL A 51 4.17 1.75 -3.82
C VAL A 51 5.20 0.76 -3.28
N GLY A 52 6.42 0.78 -3.83
CA GLY A 52 7.53 -0.05 -3.31
C GLY A 52 7.87 0.25 -1.84
N ALA A 53 7.82 1.51 -1.42
CA ALA A 53 8.03 1.88 -0.02
C ALA A 53 6.91 1.36 0.91
N ALA A 54 5.65 1.44 0.47
CA ALA A 54 4.50 0.91 1.20
C ALA A 54 4.58 -0.61 1.34
N MET A 55 4.92 -1.32 0.26
CA MET A 55 5.13 -2.78 0.31
C MET A 55 6.20 -3.16 1.33
N ARG A 56 7.37 -2.51 1.33
CA ARG A 56 8.43 -2.76 2.32
C ARG A 56 8.00 -2.45 3.75
N SER A 57 7.12 -1.47 3.95
CA SER A 57 6.58 -1.17 5.28
C SER A 57 5.68 -2.29 5.78
N ARG A 58 4.78 -2.78 4.91
CA ARG A 58 3.92 -3.93 5.19
C ARG A 58 4.74 -5.17 5.51
N ASP A 59 5.73 -5.49 4.68
CA ASP A 59 6.54 -6.71 4.84
C ASP A 59 7.31 -6.69 6.17
N ARG A 60 7.85 -5.53 6.59
CA ARG A 60 8.48 -5.38 7.91
C ARG A 60 7.49 -5.55 9.08
N ALA A 61 6.25 -5.11 8.92
CA ALA A 61 5.24 -5.30 9.94
C ALA A 61 4.89 -6.79 10.07
N ASN A 62 4.73 -7.49 8.95
CA ASN A 62 4.48 -8.93 8.91
C ASN A 62 5.64 -9.72 9.52
N GLU A 63 6.89 -9.35 9.21
CA GLU A 63 8.08 -9.97 9.80
C GLU A 63 8.07 -9.85 11.33
N ARG A 64 7.75 -8.66 11.86
CA ARG A 64 7.63 -8.46 13.32
C ARG A 64 6.59 -9.36 13.94
N THR A 65 5.42 -9.47 13.32
CA THR A 65 4.34 -10.36 13.79
C THR A 65 4.80 -11.83 13.75
N ALA A 66 5.42 -12.26 12.65
CA ALA A 66 5.92 -13.63 12.53
C ALA A 66 6.97 -13.98 13.58
N VAL A 67 7.86 -13.03 13.93
CA VAL A 67 8.82 -13.21 15.03
C VAL A 67 8.09 -13.37 16.36
N HIS A 68 7.10 -12.52 16.63
CA HIS A 68 6.29 -12.63 17.85
C HIS A 68 5.57 -13.98 17.94
N ASP A 69 4.98 -14.45 16.84
CA ASP A 69 4.28 -15.73 16.77
C ASP A 69 5.25 -16.92 16.95
N SER A 70 6.50 -16.79 16.49
CA SER A 70 7.51 -17.85 16.61
C SER A 70 8.07 -18.05 18.02
N ILE A 71 7.85 -17.10 18.93
CA ILE A 71 8.29 -17.15 20.33
C ILE A 71 7.18 -17.70 21.25
N GLY A 72 5.97 -17.88 20.72
CA GLY A 72 4.79 -18.41 21.42
C GLY A 72 4.79 -19.92 21.63
#